data_AF-A0A2A2TGP2-F1
#
_entry.id   AF-A0A2A2TGP2-F1
#
_cell.length_a   1.000
_cell.length_b   1.000
_cell.length_c   1.000
_cell.angle_alpha   90.00
_cell.angle_beta   90.00
_cell.angle_gamma   90.00
#
_symmetry.space_group_name_H-M   'P 1'
#
loop_
_entity.id
_entity.type
_entity.pdbx_description
1 polymer ?
#
loop_
_entity_poly.entity_id
_entity_poly.type
_entity_poly.pdbx_seq_one_letter_code
_entity_poly.pdbx_strand_id
1 'polypeptide(L)'
;MSNIRSIGLSMVAAVSMVGVTGAIAKSQSANIVLVAGSTNNGNRLVFVPNSVRIDSESKNRVFNYAVMKPSGESSINADAYTPWCRFGKVQLDPRAIDNQVFGLTFVYHKVNPARQPGWFANGQYIVANSPASRNLLKSVCAIDTSNNIN
;
A
#
# COMPACT_ATOMS: atom_id res chain seq x y z
N MET A 1 27.49 -20.78 -73.56
CA MET A 1 27.99 -21.42 -72.32
C MET A 1 29.21 -20.65 -71.85
N SER A 2 29.34 -20.46 -70.53
CA SER A 2 30.32 -19.62 -69.81
C SER A 2 30.15 -18.10 -69.94
N ASN A 3 30.39 -17.25 -68.94
CA ASN A 3 30.32 -17.28 -67.47
C ASN A 3 30.90 -15.90 -67.05
N ILE A 4 30.26 -15.18 -66.11
CA ILE A 4 30.92 -14.45 -64.98
C ILE A 4 31.74 -13.17 -65.37
N ARG A 5 31.79 -11.99 -64.72
CA ARG A 5 31.49 -11.38 -63.39
C ARG A 5 31.44 -9.85 -63.63
N SER A 6 30.49 -9.07 -63.11
CA SER A 6 30.38 -8.45 -61.77
C SER A 6 31.62 -7.69 -61.25
N ILE A 7 31.46 -6.35 -61.17
CA ILE A 7 32.06 -5.40 -60.22
C ILE A 7 30.97 -4.31 -60.08
N GLY A 8 30.37 -3.93 -58.96
CA GLY A 8 30.82 -3.89 -57.58
C GLY A 8 30.61 -2.45 -57.09
N LEU A 9 29.44 -2.14 -56.54
CA LEU A 9 29.23 -0.92 -55.73
C LEU A 9 28.23 -1.25 -54.63
N SER A 10 28.76 -1.51 -53.44
CA SER A 10 28.00 -1.73 -52.22
C SER A 10 27.72 -0.38 -51.57
N MET A 11 26.47 0.08 -51.61
CA MET A 11 26.00 1.15 -50.72
C MET A 11 25.76 0.54 -49.33
N VAL A 12 26.56 0.97 -48.35
CA VAL A 12 26.31 0.66 -46.93
C VAL A 12 25.28 1.67 -46.43
N ALA A 13 24.02 1.25 -46.32
CA ALA A 13 23.03 1.98 -45.55
C ALA A 13 23.18 1.60 -44.07
N ALA A 14 23.71 2.52 -43.27
CA ALA A 14 23.73 2.38 -41.82
C ALA A 14 22.31 2.57 -41.29
N VAL A 15 21.62 1.46 -41.01
CA VAL A 15 20.37 1.47 -40.25
C VAL A 15 20.73 1.65 -38.79
N SER A 16 20.66 2.88 -38.29
CA SER A 16 20.76 3.19 -36.87
C SER A 16 19.58 2.55 -36.15
N MET A 17 19.82 1.41 -35.50
CA MET A 17 18.88 0.85 -34.53
C MET A 17 18.84 1.80 -33.34
N VAL A 18 17.79 2.62 -33.28
CA VAL A 18 17.41 3.30 -32.03
C VAL A 18 16.98 2.19 -31.09
N GLY A 19 17.93 1.71 -30.28
CA GLY A 19 17.66 0.82 -29.18
C GLY A 19 16.73 1.55 -28.22
N VAL A 20 15.45 1.21 -28.24
CA VAL A 20 14.53 1.55 -27.16
C VAL A 20 15.02 0.74 -25.96
N THR A 21 15.92 1.33 -25.17
CA THR A 21 16.17 0.86 -23.81
C THR A 21 14.91 1.16 -23.02
N GLY A 22 13.91 0.29 -23.16
CA GLY A 22 12.84 0.18 -22.21
C GLY A 22 13.48 -0.14 -20.88
N ALA A 23 13.49 0.83 -19.96
CA ALA A 23 13.81 0.57 -18.58
C ALA A 23 12.80 -0.49 -18.10
N ILE A 24 13.26 -1.73 -18.01
CA ILE A 24 12.49 -2.78 -17.34
C ILE A 24 12.48 -2.34 -15.88
N ALA A 25 11.39 -1.69 -15.47
CA ALA A 25 11.17 -1.36 -14.07
C ALA A 25 11.34 -2.65 -13.28
N LYS A 26 12.36 -2.67 -12.41
CA LYS A 26 12.63 -3.80 -11.52
C LYS A 26 11.36 -3.97 -10.70
N SER A 27 10.57 -5.01 -11.00
CA SER A 27 9.44 -5.40 -10.16
C SER A 27 10.03 -5.84 -8.83
N GLN A 28 10.10 -4.89 -7.88
CA GLN A 28 10.31 -5.24 -6.50
C GLN A 28 9.09 -6.07 -6.12
N SER A 29 9.31 -7.36 -5.83
CA SER A 29 8.28 -8.22 -5.26
C SER A 29 7.71 -7.49 -4.05
N ALA A 30 6.52 -6.91 -4.21
CA ALA A 30 5.78 -6.40 -3.07
C ALA A 30 5.49 -7.64 -2.23
N ASN A 31 6.16 -7.76 -1.09
CA ASN A 31 5.80 -8.76 -0.10
C ASN A 31 4.35 -8.43 0.29
N ILE A 32 3.42 -9.26 -0.15
CA ILE A 32 1.98 -9.06 0.04
C ILE A 32 1.52 -10.19 0.95
N VAL A 33 0.86 -9.82 2.04
CA VAL A 33 0.41 -10.75 3.08
C VAL A 33 -1.12 -10.78 3.07
N LEU A 34 -1.68 -11.97 2.94
CA LEU A 34 -3.09 -12.19 3.18
C LEU A 34 -3.36 -12.12 4.69
N VAL A 35 -4.27 -11.23 5.10
CA VAL A 35 -4.64 -11.07 6.51
C VAL A 35 -5.61 -12.17 6.90
N ALA A 36 -5.34 -12.81 8.05
CA ALA A 36 -6.19 -13.89 8.56
C ALA A 36 -7.59 -13.41 8.98
N GLY A 37 -8.62 -14.17 8.60
CA GLY A 37 -10.03 -13.91 8.88
C GLY A 37 -10.76 -13.16 7.75
N SER A 38 -11.98 -12.73 8.04
CA SER A 38 -12.81 -11.93 7.12
C SER A 38 -13.35 -10.68 7.81
N THR A 39 -13.76 -9.69 7.02
CA THR A 39 -14.55 -8.55 7.51
C THR A 39 -15.98 -8.97 7.81
N ASN A 40 -16.76 -8.11 8.47
CA ASN A 40 -18.18 -8.38 8.76
C ASN A 40 -19.03 -8.58 7.50
N ASN A 41 -18.57 -8.08 6.35
CA ASN A 41 -19.24 -8.25 5.06
C ASN A 41 -18.64 -9.40 4.24
N GLY A 42 -17.81 -10.25 4.86
CA GLY A 42 -17.18 -11.40 4.20
C GLY A 42 -15.95 -11.09 3.35
N ASN A 43 -15.49 -9.83 3.29
CA ASN A 43 -14.32 -9.47 2.49
C ASN A 43 -13.03 -9.99 3.14
N ARG A 44 -12.03 -10.29 2.31
CA ARG A 44 -10.66 -10.58 2.76
C ARG A 44 -9.82 -9.32 2.66
N LEU A 45 -8.84 -9.19 3.55
CA LEU A 45 -7.90 -8.07 3.51
C LEU A 45 -6.51 -8.58 3.11
N VAL A 46 -5.82 -7.77 2.33
CA VAL A 46 -4.48 -8.03 1.85
C VAL A 46 -3.62 -6.84 2.25
N PHE A 47 -2.44 -7.08 2.79
CA PHE A 47 -1.58 -6.07 3.40
C PHE A 47 -0.22 -6.05 2.70
N VAL A 48 0.39 -4.86 2.60
CA VAL A 48 1.75 -4.70 2.06
C VAL A 48 2.68 -4.24 3.19
N PRO A 49 3.39 -5.15 3.90
CA PRO A 49 4.20 -4.79 5.06
C PRO A 49 5.27 -3.73 4.78
N ASN A 50 5.90 -3.80 3.61
CA ASN A 50 6.96 -2.86 3.22
C ASN A 50 6.46 -1.45 2.94
N SER A 51 5.14 -1.23 2.90
CA SER A 51 4.54 0.11 2.75
C SER A 51 4.44 0.88 4.07
N VAL A 52 4.67 0.23 5.22
CA VAL A 52 4.49 0.87 6.52
C VAL A 52 5.59 1.89 6.77
N ARG A 53 5.17 3.14 6.99
CA ARG A 53 6.02 4.27 7.37
C ARG A 53 5.36 5.12 8.45
N ILE A 54 6.15 5.93 9.15
CA ILE A 54 5.63 6.93 10.07
C ILE A 54 5.59 8.26 9.33
N ASP A 55 4.42 8.88 9.31
CA ASP A 55 4.28 10.24 8.81
C ASP A 55 4.98 11.24 9.75
N SER A 56 5.85 12.10 9.21
CA SER A 56 6.71 12.95 10.03
C SER A 56 5.95 14.04 10.78
N GLU A 57 4.83 14.52 10.23
CA GLU A 57 4.03 15.60 10.80
C GLU A 57 3.03 15.04 11.82
N SER A 58 2.15 14.17 11.36
CA SER A 58 1.05 13.64 12.14
C SER A 58 1.43 12.46 13.02
N LYS A 59 2.67 11.93 12.91
CA LYS A 59 3.16 10.73 13.62
C LYS A 59 2.30 9.47 13.44
N ASN A 60 1.36 9.49 12.51
CA ASN A 60 0.53 8.35 12.17
C ASN A 60 1.35 7.30 11.44
N ARG A 61 0.97 6.04 11.60
CA ARG A 61 1.47 4.98 10.72
C ARG A 61 0.66 4.97 9.44
N VAL A 62 1.34 5.13 8.32
CA VAL A 62 0.77 5.07 6.98
C VAL A 62 1.09 3.71 6.38
N PHE A 63 0.12 3.09 5.72
CA PHE A 63 0.23 1.75 5.16
C PHE A 63 -0.74 1.52 3.99
N ASN A 64 -0.43 0.53 3.16
CA ASN A 64 -1.26 0.12 2.03
C ASN A 64 -1.92 -1.23 2.31
N TYR A 65 -3.18 -1.35 1.94
CA TYR A 65 -3.92 -2.61 1.97
C TYR A 65 -4.92 -2.69 0.82
N ALA A 66 -5.36 -3.89 0.48
CA ALA A 66 -6.43 -4.12 -0.47
C ALA A 66 -7.59 -4.87 0.17
N VAL A 67 -8.78 -4.64 -0.35
CA VAL A 67 -10.01 -5.35 0.00
C VAL A 67 -10.35 -6.28 -1.15
N MET A 68 -10.51 -7.57 -0.87
CA MET A 68 -11.01 -8.54 -1.83
C MET A 68 -12.43 -8.93 -1.44
N LYS A 69 -13.40 -8.63 -2.32
CA LYS A 69 -14.79 -9.00 -2.12
C LYS A 69 -14.98 -10.51 -2.39
N PRO A 70 -16.02 -11.13 -1.82
CA PRO A 70 -16.39 -12.51 -2.15
C PRO A 70 -16.65 -12.72 -3.66
N SER A 71 -17.09 -11.69 -4.37
CA SER A 71 -17.30 -11.72 -5.83
C SER A 71 -16.01 -11.76 -6.66
N GLY A 72 -14.83 -11.61 -6.04
CA GLY A 72 -13.53 -11.55 -6.72
C GLY A 72 -13.08 -10.14 -7.09
N GLU A 73 -13.96 -9.13 -7.01
CA GLU A 73 -13.57 -7.73 -7.15
C GLU A 73 -12.56 -7.33 -6.07
N SER A 74 -11.58 -6.50 -6.44
CA SER A 74 -10.61 -5.97 -5.49
C SER A 74 -10.46 -4.45 -5.60
N SER A 75 -10.17 -3.81 -4.48
CA SER A 75 -9.82 -2.40 -4.43
C SER A 75 -8.60 -2.18 -3.56
N ILE A 76 -7.70 -1.31 -4.03
CA ILE A 76 -6.49 -0.94 -3.31
C ILE A 76 -6.77 0.36 -2.55
N ASN A 77 -6.36 0.39 -1.29
CA ASN A 77 -6.35 1.57 -0.45
C ASN A 77 -4.89 1.91 -0.19
N ALA A 78 -4.41 2.92 -0.92
CA ALA A 78 -3.09 3.50 -0.70
C ALA A 78 -3.17 4.54 0.42
N ASP A 79 -2.08 4.65 1.18
CA ASP A 79 -1.87 5.66 2.20
C ASP A 79 -2.97 5.73 3.28
N ALA A 80 -3.50 4.56 3.64
CA ALA A 80 -4.33 4.45 4.83
C ALA A 80 -3.47 4.78 6.05
N TYR A 81 -4.03 5.48 7.04
CA TYR A 81 -3.25 5.90 8.21
C TYR A 81 -3.96 5.59 9.51
N THR A 82 -3.17 5.23 10.53
CA THR A 82 -3.69 4.91 11.85
C THR A 82 -2.92 5.60 12.97
N PRO A 83 -3.62 6.19 13.95
CA PRO A 83 -3.03 6.66 15.20
C PRO A 83 -2.94 5.54 16.24
N TRP A 84 -3.44 4.34 15.95
CA TRP A 84 -3.59 3.23 16.90
C TRP A 84 -2.37 2.31 16.97
N CYS A 85 -1.16 2.85 16.85
CA CYS A 85 0.07 2.08 17.00
C CYS A 85 1.07 2.77 17.93
N ARG A 86 1.35 2.14 19.07
CA ARG A 86 2.35 2.60 20.04
C ARG A 86 3.21 1.41 20.49
N PHE A 87 4.53 1.55 20.35
CA PHE A 87 5.52 0.52 20.75
C PHE A 87 5.20 -0.89 20.24
N GLY A 88 4.86 -1.03 18.97
CA GLY A 88 4.55 -2.34 18.39
C GLY A 88 3.14 -2.87 18.68
N LYS A 89 2.33 -2.15 19.46
CA LYS A 89 1.03 -2.61 19.97
C LYS A 89 -0.12 -1.76 19.43
N VAL A 90 -1.30 -2.38 19.35
CA VAL A 90 -2.55 -1.69 19.02
C VAL A 90 -2.98 -0.85 20.23
N GLN A 91 -2.52 0.38 20.26
CA GLN A 91 -2.76 1.35 21.31
C GLN A 91 -2.66 2.75 20.69
N LEU A 92 -3.57 3.64 21.09
CA LEU A 92 -3.55 5.02 20.64
C LEU A 92 -2.22 5.70 21.03
N ASP A 93 -1.49 6.23 20.05
CA ASP A 93 -0.34 7.11 20.30
C ASP A 93 -0.86 8.54 20.48
N PRO A 94 -0.70 9.16 21.67
CA PRO A 94 -1.19 10.51 21.93
C PRO A 94 -0.55 11.58 21.04
N ARG A 95 0.62 11.29 20.45
CA ARG A 95 1.32 12.20 19.54
C ARG A 95 0.79 12.12 18.12
N ALA A 96 0.06 11.05 17.77
CA ALA A 96 -0.46 10.82 16.44
C ALA A 96 -1.85 11.44 16.19
N ILE A 97 -2.36 12.17 17.19
CA ILE A 97 -3.74 12.62 17.26
C ILE A 97 -3.85 14.05 16.73
N ASP A 98 -4.63 14.23 15.67
CA ASP A 98 -5.28 15.50 15.39
C ASP A 98 -6.65 15.52 16.07
N ASN A 99 -6.75 16.29 17.16
CA ASN A 99 -7.97 16.40 17.95
C ASN A 99 -9.17 16.95 17.15
N GLN A 100 -8.93 17.76 16.11
CA GLN A 100 -10.00 18.30 15.27
C GLN A 100 -10.64 17.21 14.41
N VAL A 101 -9.82 16.39 13.75
CA VAL A 101 -10.27 15.27 12.90
C VAL A 101 -11.10 14.27 13.72
N PHE A 102 -10.68 14.00 14.96
CA PHE A 102 -11.40 13.08 15.85
C PHE A 102 -12.76 13.64 16.27
N GLY A 103 -12.82 14.93 16.62
CA GLY A 103 -14.07 15.61 16.97
C GLY A 103 -15.07 15.59 15.83
N LEU A 104 -14.62 15.95 14.61
CA LEU A 104 -15.46 15.91 13.41
C LEU A 104 -15.94 14.49 13.10
N THR A 105 -15.05 13.50 13.16
CA THR A 105 -15.42 12.11 12.89
C THR A 105 -16.48 11.58 13.86
N PHE A 106 -16.35 11.93 15.15
CA PHE A 106 -17.35 11.57 16.16
C PHE A 106 -18.72 12.18 15.87
N VAL A 107 -18.76 13.46 15.52
CA VAL A 107 -20.02 14.18 15.27
C VAL A 107 -20.69 13.67 13.99
N TYR A 108 -19.96 13.58 12.88
CA TYR A 108 -20.53 13.28 11.58
C TYR A 108 -20.80 11.79 11.36
N HIS A 109 -19.95 10.92 11.90
CA HIS A 109 -20.03 9.47 11.65
C HIS A 109 -20.43 8.66 12.88
N LYS A 110 -20.69 9.31 14.03
CA LYS A 110 -21.03 8.65 15.30
C LYS A 110 -19.98 7.62 15.76
N VAL A 111 -18.74 7.77 15.30
CA VAL A 111 -17.61 6.90 15.65
C VAL A 111 -16.61 7.71 16.44
N ASN A 112 -16.25 7.27 17.63
CA ASN A 112 -15.22 7.93 18.44
C ASN A 112 -13.85 7.30 18.15
N PRO A 113 -12.97 7.93 17.32
CA PRO A 113 -11.71 7.31 16.94
C PRO A 113 -10.72 7.25 18.11
N ALA A 114 -10.96 7.96 19.22
CA ALA A 114 -10.16 7.88 20.44
C ALA A 114 -10.52 6.68 21.32
N ARG A 115 -11.67 6.04 21.08
CA ARG A 115 -12.13 4.86 21.86
C ARG A 115 -12.24 3.59 21.04
N GLN A 116 -12.23 3.69 19.72
CA GLN A 116 -12.43 2.55 18.83
C GLN A 116 -11.21 2.40 17.92
N PRO A 117 -10.37 1.35 18.12
CA PRO A 117 -9.23 1.09 17.25
C PRO A 117 -9.63 0.97 15.78
N GLY A 118 -8.81 1.53 14.90
CA GLY A 118 -9.13 1.64 13.48
C GLY A 118 -8.11 2.47 12.72
N TRP A 119 -8.47 2.85 11.51
CA TRP A 119 -7.64 3.65 10.63
C TRP A 119 -8.51 4.49 9.70
N PHE A 120 -7.92 5.51 9.10
CA PHE A 120 -8.55 6.32 8.07
C PHE A 120 -8.12 5.80 6.69
N ALA A 121 -9.07 5.70 5.76
CA ALA A 121 -8.83 5.42 4.35
C ALA A 121 -9.91 6.11 3.52
N ASN A 122 -9.54 6.72 2.39
CA ASN A 122 -10.47 7.41 1.48
C ASN A 122 -11.41 8.39 2.19
N GLY A 123 -10.89 9.16 3.16
CA GLY A 123 -11.68 10.14 3.92
C GLY A 123 -12.66 9.54 4.94
N GLN A 124 -12.64 8.23 5.18
CA GLN A 124 -13.52 7.56 6.14
C GLN A 124 -12.73 6.85 7.24
N TYR A 125 -13.30 6.82 8.44
CA TYR A 125 -12.76 6.03 9.54
C TYR A 125 -13.31 4.60 9.52
N ILE A 126 -12.41 3.63 9.46
CA ILE A 126 -12.71 2.20 9.43
C ILE A 126 -12.40 1.62 10.81
N VAL A 127 -13.44 1.16 11.50
CA VAL A 127 -13.29 0.51 12.81
C VAL A 127 -12.76 -0.91 12.65
N ALA A 128 -11.74 -1.26 13.44
CA ALA A 128 -11.18 -2.61 13.51
C ALA A 128 -12.06 -3.56 14.36
N ASN A 129 -13.29 -3.82 13.92
CA ASN A 129 -14.29 -4.61 14.64
C ASN A 129 -14.48 -6.06 14.16
N SER A 130 -13.79 -6.46 13.09
CA SER A 130 -13.86 -7.82 12.51
C SER A 130 -12.55 -8.58 12.73
N PRO A 131 -12.52 -9.93 12.63
CA PRO A 131 -11.28 -10.70 12.70
C PRO A 131 -10.20 -10.19 11.73
N ALA A 132 -10.55 -9.96 10.45
CA ALA A 132 -9.59 -9.44 9.47
C ALA A 132 -9.11 -8.03 9.82
N SER A 133 -10.02 -7.10 10.15
CA SER A 133 -9.62 -5.72 10.43
C SER A 133 -8.78 -5.58 11.70
N ARG A 134 -9.04 -6.40 12.73
CA ARG A 134 -8.19 -6.48 13.94
C ARG A 134 -6.80 -7.03 13.62
N ASN A 135 -6.73 -8.09 12.83
CA ASN A 135 -5.45 -8.71 12.47
C ASN A 135 -4.62 -7.79 11.58
N LEU A 136 -5.25 -7.07 10.64
CA LEU A 136 -4.57 -6.06 9.84
C LEU A 136 -3.94 -4.99 10.73
N LEU A 137 -4.72 -4.42 11.66
CA LEU A 137 -4.22 -3.37 12.55
C LEU A 137 -3.06 -3.86 13.43
N LYS A 138 -3.14 -5.11 13.94
CA LYS A 138 -2.04 -5.74 14.66
C LYS A 138 -0.78 -5.87 13.80
N SER A 139 -0.93 -6.36 12.56
CA SER A 139 0.19 -6.50 11.63
C SER A 139 0.85 -5.17 11.33
N VAL A 140 0.08 -4.10 11.09
CA VAL A 140 0.61 -2.74 10.86
C VAL A 140 1.40 -2.24 12.06
N CYS A 141 0.88 -2.42 13.28
CA CYS A 141 1.58 -1.95 14.47
C CYS A 141 2.85 -2.76 14.76
N ALA A 142 2.87 -4.05 14.43
CA ALA A 142 4.01 -4.94 14.68
C ALA A 142 5.22 -4.67 13.76
N ILE A 143 5.05 -3.96 12.64
CA ILE A 143 6.18 -3.63 11.76
C ILE A 143 7.14 -2.67 12.49
N ASP A 144 8.41 -3.04 12.56
CA ASP A 144 9.43 -2.11 13.01
C ASP A 144 9.77 -1.12 11.88
N THR A 145 9.53 0.16 12.12
CA THR A 145 9.80 1.25 11.18
C THR A 145 11.20 1.83 11.34
N SER A 146 11.98 1.36 12.32
CA SER A 146 13.36 1.81 12.55
C SER A 146 14.29 1.58 11.36
N ASN A 147 13.91 0.68 10.45
CA ASN A 147 14.68 0.34 9.24
C ASN A 147 14.19 1.05 7.96
N ASN A 148 13.13 1.87 8.03
CA ASN A 148 12.54 2.58 6.89
C ASN A 148 12.76 4.10 6.99
N ILE A 149 13.98 4.50 7.34
CA ILE A 149 14.45 5.89 7.22
C ILE A 149 15.21 5.96 5.90
N ASN A 150 14.54 6.39 4.83
CA ASN A 150 15.17 6.84 3.59
C ASN A 150 15.12 8.36 3.55
#